data_AF-A0A958I334-F1
#
_entry.id   AF-A0A958I334-F1
#
_cell.length_a   1.000
_cell.length_b   1.000
_cell.length_c   1.000
_cell.angle_alpha   90.00
_cell.angle_beta   90.00
_cell.angle_gamma   90.00
#
_symmetry.space_group_name_H-M   'P 1'
#
loop_
_entity.id
_entity.type
_entity.pdbx_description
1 polymer ?
#
loop_
_entity_poly.entity_id
_entity_poly.type
_entity_poly.pdbx_seq_one_letter_code
_entity_poly.pdbx_strand_id
1 'polypeptide(L)'
;MSGQLKEVRERIKSVINTQQITKAMKMVSAAKLRKAQTAIQQARPYANKLTAMLRNVMRYVDNSDQLVFNRPTEGMRPAVIIITSNRGLCGAYNSNIVKEAIHHIDSKYAEAVRNKTIRIIPVGKKAVDVLKRHY
;
A
#
# COMPACT_ATOMS: atom_id res chain seq x y z
N MET A 1 -40.83 -30.79 -10.68
CA MET A 1 -39.59 -30.79 -11.50
C MET A 1 -39.40 -29.53 -12.37
N SER A 2 -40.44 -28.75 -12.68
CA SER A 2 -40.32 -27.49 -13.46
C SER A 2 -39.59 -26.34 -12.74
N GLY A 3 -39.75 -26.22 -11.41
CA GLY A 3 -39.05 -25.22 -10.61
C GLY A 3 -37.53 -25.36 -10.63
N GLN A 4 -37.03 -26.59 -10.69
CA GLN A 4 -35.60 -26.92 -10.72
C GLN A 4 -34.93 -26.44 -12.01
N LEU A 5 -35.61 -26.55 -13.16
CA LEU A 5 -35.14 -26.04 -14.44
C LEU A 5 -35.12 -24.50 -14.50
N LYS A 6 -36.10 -23.85 -13.87
CA LYS A 6 -36.14 -22.38 -13.78
C LYS A 6 -34.99 -21.85 -12.93
N GLU A 7 -34.75 -22.45 -11.77
CA GLU A 7 -33.66 -22.08 -10.87
C GLU A 7 -32.28 -22.22 -11.54
N VAL A 8 -32.06 -23.32 -12.27
CA VAL A 8 -30.82 -23.52 -13.04
C VAL A 8 -30.63 -22.43 -14.08
N ARG A 9 -31.67 -22.05 -14.83
CA ARG A 9 -31.59 -20.95 -15.81
C ARG A 9 -31.27 -19.60 -15.15
N GLU A 10 -31.88 -19.31 -14.01
CA GLU A 10 -31.60 -18.08 -13.24
C GLU A 10 -30.16 -18.04 -12.75
N ARG A 11 -29.63 -19.18 -12.27
CA ARG A 11 -28.23 -19.28 -11.84
C ARG A 11 -27.25 -19.12 -12.99
N ILE A 12 -27.54 -19.70 -14.16
CA ILE A 12 -26.75 -19.49 -15.39
C ILE A 12 -26.70 -18.01 -15.73
N LYS A 13 -27.85 -17.32 -15.73
CA LYS A 13 -27.91 -15.89 -16.02
C LYS A 13 -27.09 -15.06 -15.01
N SER A 14 -27.17 -15.40 -13.72
CA SER A 14 -26.39 -14.74 -12.66
C SER A 14 -24.87 -14.91 -12.83
N VAL A 15 -24.41 -16.12 -13.18
CA VAL A 15 -23.00 -16.41 -13.42
C VAL A 15 -22.49 -15.68 -14.67
N ILE A 16 -23.25 -15.68 -15.76
CA ILE A 16 -22.90 -14.94 -16.99
C ILE A 16 -22.76 -13.44 -16.71
N ASN A 17 -23.70 -12.86 -15.96
CA ASN A 17 -23.63 -11.45 -15.58
C ASN A 17 -22.38 -11.16 -14.73
N THR A 18 -22.09 -12.00 -13.74
CA THR A 18 -20.89 -11.86 -12.88
C THR A 18 -19.60 -11.98 -13.70
N GLN A 19 -19.56 -12.87 -14.69
CA GLN A 19 -18.43 -13.02 -15.61
C GLN A 19 -18.20 -11.76 -16.45
N GLN A 20 -19.27 -11.15 -16.98
CA GLN A 20 -19.17 -9.90 -17.74
C GLN A 20 -18.66 -8.75 -16.87
N ILE A 21 -19.18 -8.60 -15.64
CA ILE A 21 -18.74 -7.56 -14.70
C ILE A 21 -17.26 -7.73 -14.37
N THR A 22 -16.82 -8.93 -14.01
CA THR A 22 -15.41 -9.19 -13.68
C THR A 22 -14.48 -9.01 -14.88
N LYS A 23 -14.92 -9.36 -16.10
CA LYS A 23 -14.18 -9.08 -17.34
C LYS A 23 -14.01 -7.58 -17.57
N ALA A 24 -15.07 -6.79 -17.39
CA ALA A 24 -14.99 -5.34 -17.47
C ALA A 24 -14.05 -4.76 -16.40
N MET A 25 -14.19 -5.22 -15.14
CA MET A 25 -13.31 -4.79 -14.04
C MET A 25 -11.83 -5.08 -14.30
N LYS A 26 -11.52 -6.24 -14.92
CA LYS A 26 -10.15 -6.58 -15.33
C LYS A 26 -9.59 -5.55 -16.33
N MET A 27 -10.36 -5.20 -17.36
CA MET A 27 -9.94 -4.22 -18.36
C MET A 27 -9.77 -2.81 -17.76
N VAL A 28 -10.71 -2.38 -16.90
CA VAL A 28 -10.61 -1.10 -16.19
C VAL A 28 -9.38 -1.05 -15.29
N SER A 29 -9.08 -2.15 -14.58
CA SER A 29 -7.91 -2.24 -13.71
C SER A 29 -6.60 -2.23 -14.50
N ALA A 30 -6.56 -2.91 -15.65
CA ALA A 30 -5.41 -2.87 -16.55
C ALA A 30 -5.16 -1.45 -17.10
N ALA A 31 -6.21 -0.73 -17.50
CA ALA A 31 -6.10 0.65 -17.94
C ALA A 31 -5.58 1.59 -16.83
N LYS A 32 -6.06 1.42 -15.60
CA LYS A 32 -5.58 2.18 -14.43
C LYS A 32 -4.12 1.88 -14.12
N LEU A 33 -3.71 0.61 -14.18
CA LEU A 33 -2.31 0.22 -13.98
C LEU A 33 -1.41 0.87 -15.03
N ARG A 34 -1.80 0.81 -16.31
CA ARG A 34 -1.04 1.46 -17.39
C ARG A 34 -0.91 2.96 -17.17
N LYS A 35 -2.00 3.64 -16.79
CA LYS A 35 -1.96 5.08 -16.46
C LYS A 35 -1.00 5.38 -15.31
N ALA A 36 -1.01 4.58 -14.25
CA ALA A 36 -0.09 4.74 -13.12
C ALA A 36 1.38 4.50 -13.52
N GLN A 37 1.64 3.49 -14.36
CA GLN A 37 2.98 3.21 -14.88
C GLN A 37 3.50 4.38 -15.73
N THR A 38 2.68 4.93 -16.62
CA THR A 38 3.05 6.10 -17.43
C THR A 38 3.35 7.31 -16.56
N ALA A 39 2.55 7.58 -15.52
CA ALA A 39 2.81 8.68 -14.60
C ALA A 39 4.16 8.51 -13.86
N ILE A 40 4.50 7.28 -13.44
CA ILE A 40 5.79 6.98 -12.81
C ILE A 40 6.94 7.20 -13.82
N GLN A 41 6.79 6.76 -15.07
CA GLN A 41 7.80 6.97 -16.10
C GLN A 41 8.05 8.46 -16.36
N GLN A 42 6.99 9.27 -16.42
CA GLN A 42 7.08 10.72 -16.60
C GLN A 42 7.70 11.43 -15.38
N ALA A 43 7.45 10.93 -14.16
CA ALA A 43 8.04 11.49 -12.94
C ALA A 43 9.51 11.09 -12.73
N ARG A 44 9.98 10.02 -13.37
CA ARG A 44 11.33 9.46 -13.15
C ARG A 44 12.46 10.46 -13.49
N PRO A 45 12.44 11.22 -14.60
CA PRO A 45 13.45 12.25 -14.87
C PRO A 45 13.54 13.31 -13.77
N TYR A 46 12.39 13.77 -13.24
CA TYR A 46 12.35 14.72 -12.13
C TYR A 46 13.02 14.15 -10.87
N ALA A 47 12.65 12.93 -10.47
CA ALA A 47 13.24 12.26 -9.30
C ALA A 47 14.76 12.07 -9.45
N ASN A 48 15.22 11.70 -10.65
CA ASN A 48 16.64 11.55 -10.95
C ASN A 48 17.39 12.89 -10.84
N LYS A 49 16.83 13.97 -11.40
CA LYS A 49 17.47 15.29 -11.35
C LYS A 49 17.48 15.86 -9.94
N LEU A 50 16.39 15.69 -9.18
CA LEU A 50 16.31 16.06 -7.77
C LEU A 50 17.40 15.33 -6.96
N THR A 51 17.54 14.01 -7.16
CA THR A 51 18.58 13.22 -6.50
C THR A 51 19.99 13.70 -6.87
N ALA A 52 20.22 14.02 -8.15
CA ALA A 52 21.51 14.55 -8.60
C ALA A 52 21.82 15.93 -7.98
N MET A 53 20.82 16.82 -7.91
CA MET A 53 20.96 18.13 -7.24
C MET A 53 21.25 17.96 -5.75
N LEU A 54 20.51 17.09 -5.05
CA LEU A 54 20.75 16.79 -3.64
C LEU A 54 22.18 16.26 -3.41
N ARG A 55 22.65 15.34 -4.25
CA ARG A 55 24.03 14.84 -4.19
C ARG A 55 25.06 15.94 -4.41
N ASN A 56 24.82 16.84 -5.37
CA ASN A 56 25.71 17.96 -5.62
C ASN A 56 25.78 18.90 -4.41
N VAL A 57 24.63 19.23 -3.82
CA VAL A 57 24.58 20.06 -2.60
C VAL A 57 25.33 19.38 -1.45
N MET A 58 25.11 18.08 -1.25
CA MET A 58 25.78 17.32 -0.18
C MET A 58 27.31 17.32 -0.31
N ARG A 59 27.89 17.49 -1.51
CA ARG A 59 29.35 17.58 -1.69
C ARG A 59 29.96 18.85 -1.10
N TYR A 60 29.17 19.90 -0.92
CA TYR A 60 29.63 21.18 -0.36
C TYR A 60 29.25 21.34 1.12
N VAL A 61 28.63 20.32 1.72
CA VAL A 61 28.30 20.30 3.15
C VAL A 61 29.40 19.54 3.87
N ASP A 62 30.35 20.26 4.47
CA ASP A 62 31.52 19.67 5.14
C ASP A 62 31.17 18.87 6.41
N ASN A 63 30.03 19.18 7.05
CA ASN A 63 29.57 18.50 8.26
C ASN A 63 28.17 17.89 8.05
N SER A 64 28.12 16.60 7.70
CA SER A 64 26.88 15.85 7.50
C SER A 64 25.95 15.83 8.72
N ASP A 65 26.49 16.10 9.91
CA ASP A 65 25.75 16.16 11.17
C ASP A 65 24.91 17.43 11.32
N GLN A 66 25.09 18.44 10.47
CA GLN A 66 24.24 19.64 10.45
C GLN A 66 23.00 19.47 9.57
N LEU A 67 22.93 18.40 8.77
CA LEU A 67 21.76 18.11 7.98
C LEU A 67 20.63 17.65 8.91
N VAL A 68 19.47 18.32 8.80
CA VAL A 68 18.23 17.97 9.53
C VAL A 68 17.85 16.49 9.33
N PHE A 69 18.29 15.88 8.23
CA PHE A 69 18.03 14.47 7.89
C PHE A 69 18.93 13.45 8.60
N ASN A 70 20.07 13.87 9.17
CA ASN A 70 21.08 12.98 9.74
C ASN A 70 21.19 13.05 11.27
N ARG A 71 20.38 13.88 11.94
CA ARG A 71 20.38 13.95 13.41
C ARG A 71 19.38 12.94 13.97
N PRO A 72 19.81 11.77 14.49
CA PRO A 72 18.97 11.03 15.41
C PRO A 72 18.74 11.94 16.61
N THR A 73 17.53 12.48 16.73
CA THR A 73 17.16 13.28 17.89
C THR A 73 16.85 12.30 19.01
N GLU A 74 17.38 12.52 20.22
CA GLU A 74 16.99 11.72 21.38
C GLU A 74 15.46 11.73 21.52
N GLY A 75 14.87 10.55 21.73
CA GLY A 75 13.42 10.38 21.82
C GLY A 75 12.68 10.24 20.48
N MET A 76 13.39 10.15 19.34
CA MET A 76 12.75 9.91 18.05
C MET A 76 12.05 8.54 18.01
N ARG A 77 10.76 8.58 17.72
CA ARG A 77 9.87 7.41 17.71
C ARG A 77 9.89 6.73 16.34
N PRO A 78 10.01 5.40 16.26
CA PRO A 78 9.92 4.71 14.97
C PRO A 78 8.53 4.94 14.37
N ALA A 79 8.48 5.20 13.07
CA ALA A 79 7.24 5.34 12.32
C ALA A 79 7.19 4.30 11.20
N VAL A 80 6.08 3.58 11.11
CA VAL A 80 5.83 2.58 10.08
C VAL A 80 4.65 3.02 9.24
N ILE A 81 4.91 3.30 7.96
CA ILE A 81 3.90 3.69 6.98
C ILE A 81 3.47 2.44 6.21
N ILE A 82 2.19 2.11 6.25
CA ILE A 82 1.64 0.88 5.66
C ILE A 82 0.68 1.28 4.57
N ILE A 83 1.03 0.98 3.31
CA ILE A 83 0.25 1.41 2.15
C ILE A 83 -0.55 0.22 1.62
N THR A 84 -1.88 0.37 1.60
CA THR A 84 -2.84 -0.60 1.08
C THR A 84 -3.84 0.07 0.15
N SER A 85 -4.71 -0.73 -0.47
CA SER A 85 -5.75 -0.19 -1.33
C SER A 85 -6.98 0.25 -0.51
N ASN A 86 -7.77 1.14 -1.11
CA ASN A 86 -9.07 1.52 -0.56
C ASN A 86 -10.19 0.52 -0.90
N ARG A 87 -9.95 -0.42 -1.82
CA ARG A 87 -10.98 -1.29 -2.40
C ARG A 87 -10.67 -2.78 -2.16
N GLY A 88 -11.70 -3.61 -2.23
CA GLY A 88 -11.54 -5.08 -2.25
C GLY A 88 -11.24 -5.63 -3.65
N LEU A 89 -11.45 -6.94 -3.83
CA LEU A 89 -11.34 -7.64 -5.13
C LEU A 89 -9.97 -7.51 -5.81
N CYS A 90 -8.90 -7.42 -5.02
CA CYS A 90 -7.51 -7.31 -5.47
C CYS A 90 -6.67 -8.54 -5.07
N GLY A 91 -7.30 -9.72 -4.98
CA GLY A 91 -6.66 -10.95 -4.53
C GLY A 91 -6.03 -10.82 -3.14
N ALA A 92 -4.84 -11.40 -2.97
CA ALA A 92 -4.13 -11.42 -1.69
C ALA A 92 -3.36 -10.12 -1.35
N TYR A 93 -3.43 -9.09 -2.19
CA TYR A 93 -2.61 -7.87 -2.05
C TYR A 93 -2.71 -7.23 -0.65
N ASN A 94 -3.92 -6.88 -0.20
CA ASN A 94 -4.10 -6.22 1.10
C ASN A 94 -3.74 -7.16 2.26
N SER A 95 -4.13 -8.43 2.18
CA SER A 95 -3.87 -9.41 3.23
C SER A 95 -2.37 -9.66 3.42
N ASN A 96 -1.61 -9.75 2.32
CA ASN A 96 -0.17 -9.98 2.38
C ASN A 96 0.55 -8.77 2.98
N ILE A 97 0.21 -7.55 2.55
CA ILE A 97 0.81 -6.33 3.09
C ILE A 97 0.55 -6.20 4.59
N VAL A 98 -0.69 -6.44 5.03
CA VAL A 98 -1.03 -6.30 6.45
C VAL A 98 -0.34 -7.38 7.31
N LYS A 99 -0.30 -8.63 6.83
CA LYS A 99 0.43 -9.70 7.52
C LYS A 99 1.92 -9.38 7.67
N GLU A 100 2.54 -8.93 6.59
CA GLU A 100 3.96 -8.55 6.60
C GLU A 100 4.20 -7.35 7.51
N ALA A 101 3.32 -6.35 7.48
CA ALA A 101 3.44 -5.17 8.34
C ALA A 101 3.36 -5.54 9.83
N ILE A 102 2.40 -6.39 10.21
CA ILE A 102 2.26 -6.87 11.60
C ILE A 102 3.51 -7.66 11.99
N HIS A 103 3.94 -8.61 11.16
CA HIS A 103 5.15 -9.39 11.42
C HIS A 103 6.39 -8.51 11.60
N HIS A 104 6.55 -7.51 10.74
CA HIS A 104 7.69 -6.58 10.81
C HIS A 104 7.64 -5.70 12.06
N ILE A 105 6.45 -5.22 12.44
CA ILE A 105 6.25 -4.40 13.64
C ILE A 105 6.55 -5.23 14.90
N ASP A 106 5.98 -6.42 14.99
CA ASP A 106 6.08 -7.26 16.18
C ASP A 106 7.48 -7.87 16.34
N SER A 107 8.21 -8.11 15.24
CA SER A 107 9.58 -8.62 15.29
C SER A 107 10.60 -7.53 15.60
N LYS A 108 10.58 -6.42 14.85
CA LYS A 108 11.64 -5.40 14.91
C LYS A 108 11.36 -4.30 15.93
N TYR A 109 10.10 -4.08 16.28
CA TYR A 109 9.69 -2.95 17.13
C TYR A 109 8.85 -3.40 18.34
N ALA A 110 9.00 -4.65 18.79
CA ALA A 110 8.26 -5.22 19.91
C ALA A 110 8.28 -4.33 21.17
N GLU A 111 9.45 -3.79 21.53
CA GLU A 111 9.61 -2.88 22.67
C GLU A 111 8.88 -1.55 22.45
N ALA A 112 8.97 -0.99 21.25
CA ALA A 112 8.31 0.26 20.92
C ALA A 112 6.77 0.10 20.87
N VAL A 113 6.28 -1.09 20.52
CA VAL A 113 4.87 -1.46 20.62
C VAL A 113 4.45 -1.54 22.10
N ARG A 114 5.20 -2.27 22.94
CA ARG A 114 4.91 -2.40 24.38
C ARG A 114 4.86 -1.05 25.09
N ASN A 115 5.81 -0.17 24.75
CA ASN A 115 5.94 1.16 25.36
C ASN A 115 5.05 2.23 24.68
N LYS A 116 4.24 1.86 23.68
CA LYS A 116 3.40 2.78 22.88
C LYS A 116 4.18 3.96 22.30
N THR A 117 5.43 3.71 21.91
CA THR A 117 6.32 4.72 21.31
C THR A 117 6.39 4.60 19.80
N ILE A 118 5.83 3.55 19.16
CA ILE A 118 5.77 3.45 17.69
C ILE A 118 4.60 4.24 17.10
N ARG A 119 4.81 4.90 15.95
CA ARG A 119 3.75 5.54 15.17
C ARG A 119 3.38 4.68 13.95
N ILE A 120 2.18 4.12 13.95
CA ILE A 120 1.66 3.34 12.82
C ILE A 120 0.79 4.25 11.95
N ILE A 121 1.17 4.39 10.68
CA ILE A 121 0.50 5.29 9.73
C ILE A 121 -0.11 4.45 8.59
N PRO A 122 -1.38 4.03 8.74
CA PRO A 122 -2.07 3.32 7.68
C PRO A 122 -2.50 4.28 6.56
N VAL A 123 -2.03 4.02 5.34
CA VAL A 123 -2.46 4.68 4.12
C VAL A 123 -3.32 3.70 3.34
N GLY A 124 -4.62 3.98 3.27
CA GLY A 124 -5.60 3.13 2.61
C GLY A 124 -6.57 2.47 3.58
N LYS A 125 -7.86 2.42 3.22
CA LYS A 125 -8.94 1.95 4.11
C LYS A 125 -8.73 0.53 4.62
N LYS A 126 -8.15 -0.36 3.80
CA LYS A 126 -8.01 -1.79 4.16
C LYS A 126 -6.96 -2.05 5.24
N ALA A 127 -5.89 -1.25 5.31
CA ALA A 127 -4.97 -1.27 6.44
C ALA A 127 -5.62 -0.72 7.71
N VAL A 128 -6.36 0.39 7.60
CA VAL A 128 -6.99 1.06 8.76
C VAL A 128 -7.91 0.10 9.52
N ASP A 129 -8.77 -0.64 8.81
CA ASP A 129 -9.75 -1.53 9.43
C ASP A 129 -9.10 -2.68 10.22
N VAL A 130 -7.96 -3.19 9.75
CA VAL A 130 -7.28 -4.33 10.38
C VAL A 130 -6.36 -3.87 11.49
N LEU A 131 -5.56 -2.82 11.25
CA LEU A 131 -4.54 -2.37 12.20
C LEU A 131 -5.17 -1.73 13.44
N LYS A 132 -6.31 -1.02 13.32
CA LYS A 132 -7.06 -0.50 14.48
C LYS A 132 -7.56 -1.57 15.44
N ARG A 133 -7.70 -2.82 14.97
CA ARG A 133 -8.11 -3.95 15.81
C ARG A 133 -6.92 -4.63 16.47
N HIS A 134 -5.72 -4.43 15.94
CA HIS A 134 -4.52 -5.17 16.34
C HIS A 134 -3.59 -4.36 17.25
N TYR A 135 -3.52 -3.04 17.04
CA TYR A 135 -2.74 -2.08 17.83
C TYR A 135 -3.64 -0.96 18.34
#